data_AF-A0A955HXY8-F1
#
_entry.id   AF-A0A955HXY8-F1
#
_cell.length_a   1.000
_cell.length_b   1.000
_cell.length_c   1.000
_cell.angle_alpha   90.00
_cell.angle_beta   90.00
_cell.angle_gamma   90.00
#
_symmetry.space_group_name_H-M   'P 1'
#
loop_
_entity.id
_entity.type
_entity.pdbx_description
1 polymer ?
#
loop_
_entity_poly.entity_id
_entity_poly.type
_entity_poly.pdbx_seq_one_letter_code
_entity_poly.pdbx_strand_id
1 'polypeptide(L)'
;GMVAVIMNLNNKTNQIIGNLNFLSRGFVYVKNSQKLFKELDNIVKDTHREWLSSRKANPDRKELRKLLETRLSKYIYKKTEREPMILPVFV
;
A
#
# COMPACT_ATOMS: atom_id res chain seq x y z
N GLY A 1 7.66 1.14 15.05
CA GLY A 1 8.12 1.44 13.68
C GLY A 1 6.95 1.81 12.79
N MET A 2 7.20 2.35 11.61
CA MET A 2 6.18 2.69 10.61
C MET A 2 6.61 2.30 9.20
N VAL A 3 5.60 2.12 8.34
CA VAL A 3 5.75 1.95 6.89
C VAL A 3 4.74 2.88 6.21
N ALA A 4 5.24 3.80 5.38
CA ALA A 4 4.40 4.62 4.52
C ALA A 4 4.44 4.09 3.07
N VAL A 5 3.28 4.05 2.43
CA VAL A 5 3.10 3.68 1.02
C VAL A 5 2.65 4.92 0.27
N ILE A 6 3.46 5.40 -0.65
CA ILE A 6 3.19 6.60 -1.45
C ILE A 6 2.78 6.16 -2.85
N MET A 7 1.64 6.67 -3.30
CA MET A 7 1.03 6.36 -4.58
C MET A 7 0.63 7.63 -5.29
N ASN A 8 1.11 7.83 -6.51
CA ASN A 8 0.64 8.91 -7.36
C ASN A 8 -0.60 8.41 -8.11
N LEU A 9 -1.74 9.08 -7.93
CA LEU A 9 -3.00 8.71 -8.56
C LEU A 9 -3.43 9.78 -9.56
N ASN A 10 -3.92 9.35 -10.72
CA ASN A 10 -4.57 10.26 -11.64
C ASN A 10 -5.87 10.80 -11.01
N ASN A 11 -6.02 12.13 -10.96
CA ASN A 11 -7.18 12.75 -10.33
C ASN A 11 -8.52 12.50 -11.04
N LYS A 12 -8.50 12.13 -12.33
CA LYS A 12 -9.70 11.80 -13.10
C LYS A 12 -10.00 10.30 -13.09
N THR A 13 -8.99 9.46 -13.27
CA THR A 13 -9.19 8.00 -13.44
C THR A 13 -8.92 7.19 -12.17
N ASN A 14 -8.34 7.80 -11.13
CA ASN A 14 -7.83 7.13 -9.94
C ASN A 14 -6.83 5.98 -10.21
N GLN A 15 -6.27 5.90 -11.41
CA GLN A 15 -5.23 4.94 -11.76
C GLN A 15 -3.89 5.35 -11.17
N ILE A 16 -3.07 4.37 -10.79
CA ILE A 16 -1.69 4.62 -10.36
C ILE A 16 -0.88 5.15 -11.55
N ILE A 17 -0.14 6.22 -11.33
CA ILE A 17 0.80 6.81 -12.27
C ILE A 17 2.22 6.49 -11.81
N GLY A 18 2.95 5.72 -12.62
CA GLY A 18 4.34 5.37 -12.33
C GLY A 18 4.48 4.32 -11.22
N ASN A 19 5.58 4.41 -10.46
CA ASN A 19 5.95 3.41 -9.45
C ASN A 19 5.47 3.80 -8.04
N LEU A 20 5.20 2.78 -7.23
CA LEU A 20 4.95 2.94 -5.80
C LEU A 20 6.27 3.24 -5.08
N ASN A 21 6.20 4.03 -4.01
CA ASN A 21 7.35 4.27 -3.15
C ASN A 21 7.03 3.88 -1.70
N PHE A 22 7.98 3.21 -1.05
CA PHE A 22 7.85 2.74 0.32
C PHE A 22 8.88 3.43 1.20
N LEU A 23 8.43 4.02 2.30
CA LEU A 23 9.29 4.57 3.34
C LEU A 23 9.11 3.77 4.62
N SER A 24 10.20 3.38 5.27
CA SER A 24 10.15 2.71 6.56
C SER A 24 11.02 3.42 7.58
N ARG A 25 10.52 3.56 8.82
CA ARG A 25 11.28 4.09 9.96
C ARG A 25 11.08 3.19 11.17
N GLY A 26 12.17 2.73 11.79
CA GLY A 26 12.13 1.89 13.00
C GLY A 26 11.36 0.57 12.82
N PHE A 27 11.24 0.07 11.59
CA PHE A 27 10.65 -1.24 11.29
C PHE A 27 11.64 -2.11 10.51
N VAL A 28 12.00 -1.70 9.29
CA VAL A 28 12.92 -2.46 8.43
C VAL A 28 13.78 -1.50 7.60
N TYR A 29 15.05 -1.87 7.39
CA TYR A 29 15.93 -1.16 6.46
C TYR A 29 15.83 -1.79 5.06
N VAL A 30 15.54 -0.97 4.04
CA VAL A 30 15.17 -1.40 2.69
C VAL A 30 16.19 -2.36 2.04
N LYS A 31 17.49 -2.17 2.29
CA LYS A 31 18.54 -2.99 1.64
C LYS A 31 18.45 -4.49 1.97
N ASN A 32 18.02 -4.87 3.17
CA ASN A 32 17.93 -6.27 3.61
C ASN A 32 16.52 -6.87 3.43
N SER A 33 15.58 -6.12 2.84
CA SER A 33 14.16 -6.50 2.80
C SER A 33 13.53 -6.29 1.43
N GLN A 34 14.34 -6.32 0.36
CA GLN A 34 13.86 -6.17 -1.02
C GLN A 34 12.72 -7.14 -1.35
N LYS A 35 12.83 -8.40 -0.91
CA LYS A 35 11.77 -9.40 -1.11
C LYS A 35 10.47 -9.01 -0.42
N LEU A 36 10.54 -8.52 0.82
CA LEU A 36 9.36 -8.06 1.56
C LEU A 36 8.69 -6.90 0.82
N PHE A 37 9.45 -5.88 0.41
CA PHE A 37 8.90 -4.72 -0.28
C PHE A 37 8.32 -5.06 -1.66
N LYS A 38 8.92 -5.99 -2.40
CA LYS A 38 8.36 -6.47 -3.68
C LYS A 38 7.00 -7.14 -3.48
N GLU A 39 6.83 -7.89 -2.41
CA GLU A 39 5.55 -8.53 -2.08
C GLU A 39 4.52 -7.51 -1.62
N LEU A 40 4.92 -6.51 -0.84
CA LEU A 40 4.05 -5.38 -0.48
C LEU A 40 3.60 -4.60 -1.72
N ASP A 41 4.51 -4.34 -2.66
CA ASP A 41 4.20 -3.69 -3.94
C ASP A 41 3.11 -4.43 -4.72
N ASN A 42 3.23 -5.77 -4.83
CA ASN A 42 2.20 -6.61 -5.46
C ASN A 42 0.86 -6.51 -4.73
N ILE A 43 0.84 -6.59 -3.40
CA ILE A 43 -0.38 -6.48 -2.60
C ILE A 43 -1.06 -5.13 -2.81
N VAL A 44 -0.29 -4.03 -2.86
CA VAL A 44 -0.85 -2.69 -3.12
C VAL A 44 -1.49 -2.64 -4.50
N LYS A 45 -0.79 -3.12 -5.54
CA LYS A 45 -1.29 -3.13 -6.93
C LYS A 45 -2.55 -3.97 -7.09
N ASP A 46 -2.58 -5.17 -6.51
CA ASP A 46 -3.76 -6.04 -6.57
C ASP A 46 -4.95 -5.41 -5.84
N THR A 47 -4.71 -4.86 -4.64
CA THR A 47 -5.75 -4.18 -3.85
C THR A 47 -6.29 -2.95 -4.58
N HIS A 48 -5.42 -2.16 -5.22
CA HIS A 48 -5.83 -1.02 -6.03
C HIS A 48 -6.67 -1.46 -7.24
N ARG A 49 -6.24 -2.49 -7.98
CA ARG A 49 -6.98 -3.03 -9.12
C ARG A 49 -8.37 -3.52 -8.73
N GLU A 50 -8.46 -4.28 -7.63
CA GLU A 50 -9.74 -4.76 -7.10
C GLU A 50 -10.66 -3.58 -6.73
N TRP A 51 -10.14 -2.59 -5.99
CA TRP A 51 -10.88 -1.41 -5.60
C TRP A 51 -11.37 -0.59 -6.82
N LEU A 52 -10.50 -0.39 -7.82
CA LEU A 52 -10.84 0.34 -9.04
C LEU A 52 -11.89 -0.41 -9.89
N SER A 53 -11.86 -1.74 -9.87
CA SER A 53 -12.84 -2.59 -10.56
C SER A 53 -14.19 -2.71 -9.85
N SER A 54 -14.30 -2.21 -8.61
CA SER A 54 -15.60 -2.12 -7.94
C SER A 54 -16.52 -1.26 -8.80
N ARG A 55 -17.76 -1.71 -9.05
CA ARG A 55 -18.71 -1.06 -10.01
C ARG A 55 -19.22 0.33 -9.55
N LYS A 56 -18.44 1.05 -8.75
CA LYS A 56 -18.78 2.36 -8.22
C LYS A 56 -18.41 3.42 -9.28
N ALA A 57 -19.37 4.27 -9.63
CA ALA A 57 -19.17 5.37 -10.55
C ALA A 57 -18.09 6.37 -10.07
N ASN A 58 -17.90 6.48 -8.75
CA ASN A 58 -16.86 7.31 -8.14
C ASN A 58 -16.27 6.61 -6.89
N PRO A 59 -15.16 5.86 -7.04
CA PRO A 59 -14.54 5.13 -5.93
C PRO A 59 -13.98 6.07 -4.84
N ASP A 60 -14.31 5.80 -3.57
CA ASP A 60 -13.82 6.60 -2.44
C ASP A 60 -12.40 6.16 -2.02
N ARG A 61 -11.44 7.08 -2.04
CA ARG A 61 -10.04 6.84 -1.64
C ARG A 61 -9.91 6.45 -0.16
N LYS A 62 -10.88 6.80 0.70
CA LYS A 62 -10.92 6.36 2.11
C LYS A 62 -11.08 4.83 2.22
N GLU A 63 -11.86 4.23 1.33
CA GLU A 63 -12.01 2.78 1.28
C GLU A 63 -10.70 2.10 0.87
N LEU A 64 -10.03 2.63 -0.17
CA LEU A 64 -8.72 2.15 -0.59
C LEU A 64 -7.69 2.24 0.55
N ARG A 65 -7.66 3.36 1.28
CA ARG A 65 -6.79 3.53 2.46
C ARG A 65 -7.00 2.41 3.48
N LYS A 66 -8.25 2.15 3.87
CA LYS A 66 -8.59 1.12 4.87
C LYS A 66 -8.23 -0.29 4.39
N LEU A 67 -8.48 -0.59 3.11
CA LEU A 67 -8.12 -1.87 2.50
C LEU A 67 -6.61 -2.09 2.54
N LEU A 68 -5.82 -1.07 2.18
CA LEU A 68 -4.36 -1.13 2.21
C LEU A 68 -3.82 -1.28 3.63
N GLU A 69 -4.28 -0.47 4.57
CA GLU A 69 -3.90 -0.58 5.99
C GLU A 69 -4.12 -2.01 6.51
N THR A 70 -5.28 -2.60 6.21
CA THR A 70 -5.65 -3.94 6.66
C THR A 70 -4.81 -5.03 6.01
N ARG A 71 -4.68 -5.03 4.67
CA ARG A 71 -3.97 -6.08 3.93
C ARG A 71 -2.46 -6.04 4.19
N LEU A 72 -1.87 -4.85 4.19
CA LEU A 72 -0.44 -4.69 4.45
C LEU A 72 -0.09 -5.04 5.89
N SER A 73 -0.88 -4.58 6.88
CA SER A 73 -0.67 -4.93 8.28
C SER A 73 -0.69 -6.46 8.48
N LYS A 74 -1.72 -7.13 7.95
CA LYS A 74 -1.85 -8.60 8.03
C LYS A 74 -0.66 -9.33 7.42
N TYR A 75 -0.19 -8.88 6.25
CA TYR A 75 0.95 -9.50 5.58
C TYR A 75 2.26 -9.28 6.36
N ILE A 76 2.50 -8.05 6.80
CA ILE A 76 3.70 -7.69 7.57
C ILE A 76 3.77 -8.49 8.87
N TYR A 77 2.67 -8.58 9.61
CA TYR A 77 2.61 -9.37 10.83
C TYR A 77 2.92 -10.85 10.54
N LYS A 78 2.27 -11.44 9.53
CA LYS A 78 2.51 -12.84 9.13
C LYS A 78 3.97 -13.13 8.76
N LYS A 79 4.69 -12.15 8.21
CA LYS A 79 6.08 -12.33 7.75
C LYS A 79 7.15 -11.95 8.78
N THR A 80 6.82 -11.08 9.72
CA THR A 80 7.83 -10.44 10.59
C THR A 80 7.47 -10.45 12.07
N GLU A 81 6.26 -10.89 12.44
CA GLU A 81 5.72 -10.88 13.80
C GLU A 81 5.76 -9.48 14.45
N ARG A 82 5.61 -8.45 13.62
CA ARG A 82 5.63 -7.04 14.01
C ARG A 82 4.44 -6.31 13.42
N GLU A 83 3.98 -5.29 14.12
CA GLU A 83 2.83 -4.46 13.72
C GLU A 83 3.23 -2.99 13.60
N PRO A 84 3.94 -2.60 12.53
CA PRO A 84 4.23 -1.20 12.30
C PRO A 84 2.97 -0.43 11.90
N MET A 85 2.93 0.86 12.22
CA MET A 85 1.88 1.75 11.70
C MET A 85 2.00 1.84 10.17
N ILE A 86 0.90 1.58 9.46
CA ILE A 86 0.82 1.67 8.00
C ILE A 86 0.19 3.01 7.62
N LEU A 87 0.84 3.77 6.75
CA LEU A 87 0.35 5.08 6.30
C LEU A 87 0.28 5.17 4.77
N PRO A 88 -0.89 4.94 4.15
CA PRO A 88 -1.09 5.19 2.73
C PRO A 88 -1.19 6.69 2.43
N VAL A 89 -0.37 7.18 1.50
CA VAL A 89 -0.37 8.57 1.03
C VAL A 89 -0.69 8.57 -0.46
N PHE A 90 -1.74 9.31 -0.84
CA PHE A 90 -2.15 9.48 -2.23
C PHE A 90 -1.77 10.89 -2.68
N VAL A 91 -1.02 10.99 -3.78
CA VAL A 91 -0.57 12.25 -4.40
C VAL A 91 -1.25 12.42 -5.74
#